data_AF-A0A410MIE4-F1
#
_entry.id   AF-A0A410MIE4-F1
#
_cell.length_a   1.000
_cell.length_b   1.000
_cell.length_c   1.000
_cell.angle_alpha   90.00
_cell.angle_beta   90.00
_cell.angle_gamma   90.00
#
_symmetry.space_group_name_H-M   'P 1'
#
loop_
_entity.id
_entity.type
_entity.pdbx_description
1 polymer ?
#
loop_
_entity_poly.entity_id
_entity_poly.type
_entity_poly.pdbx_seq_one_letter_code
_entity_poly.pdbx_strand_id
1 'polypeptide(L)'
;MVYAKEIEPSNIQKVIFKHAGWGRPGAYIKTKRGFNLRILFFSPIEVMEELQSYVNHYSIDWEEKKDFQVAYELKKRKEKREA
;
A
#
# COMPACT_ATOMS: atom_id res chain seq x y z
N MET A 1 -1.77 21.60 6.18
CA MET A 1 -1.86 21.63 4.71
C MET A 1 -1.95 20.20 4.23
N VAL A 2 -3.09 19.80 3.64
CA VAL A 2 -3.24 18.46 3.04
C VAL A 2 -2.77 18.59 1.60
N TYR A 3 -1.70 17.87 1.23
CA TYR A 3 -1.20 17.83 -0.13
C TYR A 3 -1.92 16.70 -0.88
N ALA A 4 -2.64 17.05 -1.95
CA ALA A 4 -3.26 16.09 -2.85
C ALA A 4 -2.40 15.95 -4.11
N LYS A 5 -2.18 14.72 -4.55
CA LYS A 5 -1.50 14.41 -5.82
C LYS A 5 -2.27 13.32 -6.52
N GLU A 6 -2.67 13.60 -7.74
CA GLU A 6 -3.27 12.62 -8.64
C GLU A 6 -2.18 11.98 -9.49
N ILE A 7 -2.31 10.66 -9.71
CA ILE A 7 -1.44 9.90 -10.61
C ILE A 7 -2.31 9.04 -11.50
N GLU A 8 -2.02 9.06 -12.80
CA GLU A 8 -2.65 8.16 -13.74
C GLU A 8 -2.20 6.71 -13.48
N PRO A 9 -3.11 5.71 -13.52
CA PRO A 9 -2.76 4.30 -13.36
C PRO A 9 -1.67 3.87 -14.36
N SER A 10 -1.74 4.41 -15.59
CA SER A 10 -0.77 4.15 -16.66
C SER A 10 0.65 4.62 -16.33
N ASN A 11 0.83 5.57 -15.39
CA ASN A 11 2.13 6.02 -14.90
C ASN A 11 2.64 5.16 -13.74
N ILE A 12 1.84 4.26 -13.18
CA ILE A 12 2.30 3.32 -12.15
C ILE A 12 3.08 2.20 -12.86
N GLN A 13 4.32 2.02 -12.46
CA GLN A 13 5.19 0.96 -12.98
C GLN A 13 4.99 -0.33 -12.19
N LYS A 14 5.01 -0.22 -10.85
CA LYS A 14 4.92 -1.36 -9.95
C LYS A 14 4.47 -0.92 -8.56
N VAL A 15 3.72 -1.75 -7.87
CA VAL A 15 3.42 -1.60 -6.44
C VAL A 15 4.13 -2.68 -5.62
N ILE A 16 4.80 -2.30 -4.54
CA ILE A 16 5.51 -3.22 -3.66
C ILE A 16 4.90 -3.12 -2.27
N PHE A 17 4.18 -4.16 -1.87
CA PHE A 17 3.68 -4.32 -0.51
C PHE A 17 4.83 -4.80 0.39
N LYS A 18 5.17 -4.01 1.40
CA LYS A 18 6.28 -4.31 2.30
C LYS A 18 6.10 -3.66 3.66
N HIS A 19 6.92 -4.06 4.62
CA HIS A 19 6.98 -3.41 5.91
C HIS A 19 7.39 -1.92 5.75
N ALA A 20 6.59 -1.01 6.30
CA ALA A 20 6.76 0.44 6.23
C ALA A 20 7.76 1.00 7.26
N GLY A 21 8.37 0.15 8.06
CA GLY A 21 9.03 0.54 9.31
C GLY A 21 8.01 0.60 10.47
N TRP A 22 8.49 0.49 11.71
CA TRP A 22 7.66 0.56 12.92
C TRP A 22 6.61 -0.54 13.10
N GLY A 23 6.81 -1.73 12.52
CA GLY A 23 5.89 -2.86 12.67
C GLY A 23 4.65 -2.78 11.77
N ARG A 24 4.60 -1.85 10.80
CA ARG A 24 3.35 -1.52 10.09
C ARG A 24 3.40 -1.91 8.60
N PRO A 25 2.27 -2.37 8.02
CA PRO A 25 2.18 -2.62 6.59
C PRO A 25 2.17 -1.29 5.82
N GLY A 26 2.69 -1.32 4.59
CA GLY A 26 2.59 -0.20 3.66
C GLY A 26 2.87 -0.62 2.23
N ALA A 27 2.75 0.35 1.32
CA ALA A 27 2.98 0.14 -0.10
C ALA A 27 3.96 1.17 -0.66
N TYR A 28 4.82 0.70 -1.57
CA TYR A 28 5.76 1.49 -2.31
C TYR A 28 5.34 1.54 -3.77
N ILE A 29 4.98 2.71 -4.27
CA ILE A 29 4.50 2.91 -5.63
C ILE A 29 5.67 3.43 -6.46
N LYS A 30 6.16 2.58 -7.37
CA LYS A 30 7.12 2.98 -8.38
C LYS A 30 6.39 3.63 -9.55
N THR A 31 6.80 4.82 -9.93
CA THR A 31 6.22 5.55 -11.07
C THR A 31 7.14 5.48 -12.27
N LYS A 32 6.59 5.38 -13.48
CA LYS A 32 7.37 5.43 -14.74
C LYS A 32 8.02 6.81 -14.92
N ARG A 33 7.34 7.87 -14.49
CA ARG A 33 7.81 9.26 -14.52
C ARG A 33 7.54 9.96 -13.19
N GLY A 34 8.48 10.82 -12.79
CA GLY A 34 8.38 11.62 -11.57
C GLY A 34 8.81 10.88 -10.30
N PHE A 35 8.33 11.35 -9.15
CA PHE A 35 8.70 10.80 -7.85
C PHE A 35 7.87 9.58 -7.46
N ASN A 36 8.57 8.55 -6.99
CA ASN A 36 7.98 7.40 -6.33
C ASN A 36 7.17 7.84 -5.11
N LEU A 37 6.09 7.12 -4.83
CA LEU A 37 5.20 7.40 -3.71
C LEU A 37 5.26 6.27 -2.68
N ARG A 38 4.90 6.61 -1.45
CA ARG A 38 4.75 5.64 -0.37
C ARG A 38 3.38 5.85 0.25
N ILE A 39 2.62 4.78 0.40
CA ILE A 39 1.43 4.77 1.24
C ILE A 39 1.84 4.08 2.54
N LEU A 40 1.77 4.84 3.64
CA LEU A 40 2.17 4.39 4.97
C LEU A 40 0.96 4.43 5.89
N PHE A 41 0.99 3.61 6.94
CA PHE A 41 -0.01 3.66 8.00
C PHE A 41 -1.44 3.45 7.49
N PHE A 42 -1.66 2.36 6.72
CA PHE A 42 -3.01 1.98 6.30
C PHE A 42 -3.99 2.10 7.47
N SER A 43 -4.99 2.95 7.27
CA SER A 43 -6.00 3.31 8.25
C SER A 43 -7.24 3.78 7.48
N PRO A 44 -8.27 2.94 7.35
CA PRO A 44 -8.40 1.62 7.99
C PRO A 44 -7.62 0.52 7.23
N ILE A 45 -7.53 -0.69 7.76
CA ILE A 45 -6.71 -1.78 7.19
C ILE A 45 -7.18 -2.22 5.79
N GLU A 46 -8.46 -1.98 5.48
CA GLU A 46 -9.11 -2.24 4.20
C GLU A 46 -8.47 -1.46 3.05
N VAL A 47 -7.79 -0.33 3.32
CA VAL A 47 -6.99 0.41 2.32
C VAL A 47 -5.98 -0.52 1.63
N MET A 48 -5.49 -1.55 2.32
CA MET A 48 -4.65 -2.56 1.70
C MET A 48 -5.40 -3.37 0.64
N GLU A 49 -6.58 -3.89 0.99
CA GLU A 49 -7.41 -4.74 0.13
C GLU A 49 -7.94 -3.93 -1.07
N GLU A 50 -8.30 -2.67 -0.85
CA GLU A 50 -8.66 -1.71 -1.91
C GLU A 50 -7.50 -1.44 -2.86
N LEU A 51 -6.29 -1.20 -2.34
CA LEU A 51 -5.11 -0.97 -3.17
C LEU A 51 -4.73 -2.22 -3.98
N GLN A 52 -4.87 -3.40 -3.38
CA GLN A 52 -4.64 -4.67 -4.07
C GLN A 52 -5.67 -4.89 -5.20
N SER A 53 -6.94 -4.60 -4.92
CA SER A 53 -8.02 -4.66 -5.92
C SER A 53 -7.79 -3.67 -7.06
N TYR A 54 -7.32 -2.45 -6.74
CA TYR A 54 -6.98 -1.42 -7.70
C TYR A 54 -5.85 -1.85 -8.65
N VAL A 55 -4.73 -2.36 -8.12
CA VAL A 55 -3.61 -2.78 -8.97
C VAL A 55 -3.98 -3.97 -9.85
N ASN A 56 -4.81 -4.88 -9.36
CA ASN A 56 -5.34 -5.98 -10.16
C ASN A 56 -6.27 -5.47 -11.28
N HIS A 57 -7.17 -4.53 -10.97
CA HIS A 57 -8.10 -3.96 -11.94
C HIS A 57 -7.37 -3.31 -13.13
N TYR A 58 -6.32 -2.55 -12.86
CA TYR A 58 -5.54 -1.87 -13.90
C TYR A 58 -4.39 -2.72 -14.46
N SER A 59 -4.30 -4.01 -14.12
CA SER A 59 -3.21 -4.92 -14.53
C SER A 59 -1.81 -4.35 -14.25
N ILE A 60 -1.66 -3.69 -13.11
CA ILE A 60 -0.40 -3.12 -12.65
C ILE A 60 0.41 -4.23 -11.96
N ASP A 61 1.70 -4.36 -12.32
CA ASP A 61 2.60 -5.31 -11.66
C ASP A 61 2.67 -5.00 -10.16
N TRP A 62 2.54 -6.05 -9.33
CA TRP A 62 2.69 -5.91 -7.90
C TRP A 62 3.42 -7.10 -7.29
N GLU A 63 4.10 -6.84 -6.18
CA GLU A 63 4.73 -7.89 -5.39
C GLU A 63 4.50 -7.65 -3.90
N GLU A 64 4.46 -8.75 -3.16
CA GLU A 64 4.42 -8.74 -1.70
C GLU A 64 5.75 -9.26 -1.15
N LYS A 65 6.34 -8.53 -0.20
CA LYS A 65 7.54 -8.97 0.51
C LYS A 65 7.16 -9.82 1.71
N LYS A 66 7.97 -10.82 2.05
CA LYS A 66 7.70 -11.79 3.14
C LYS A 66 7.39 -11.13 4.49
N ASP A 67 8.01 -9.99 4.78
CA ASP A 67 7.85 -9.23 6.02
C ASP A 67 6.53 -8.43 6.07
N PHE A 68 5.84 -8.29 4.94
CA PHE A 68 4.56 -7.61 4.84
C PHE A 68 3.45 -8.34 5.60
N GLN A 69 3.31 -9.65 5.37
CA GLN A 69 2.19 -10.42 5.91
C GLN A 69 2.15 -10.39 7.44
N VAL A 70 3.31 -10.44 8.08
CA VAL A 70 3.41 -10.32 9.55
C VAL A 70 2.87 -8.97 10.03
N ALA A 71 3.26 -7.89 9.36
CA ALA A 71 2.81 -6.54 9.71
C ALA A 71 1.30 -6.37 9.46
N TYR A 72 0.81 -6.93 8.35
CA TYR A 72 -0.60 -6.89 7.98
C TYR A 72 -1.48 -7.58 9.03
N GLU A 73 -1.15 -8.83 9.39
CA GLU A 73 -1.89 -9.60 10.38
C GLU A 73 -1.92 -8.93 11.76
N LEU A 74 -0.79 -8.34 12.19
CA LEU A 74 -0.73 -7.61 13.45
C LEU A 74 -1.65 -6.38 13.44
N LYS A 75 -1.67 -5.62 12.34
CA LYS A 75 -2.52 -4.44 12.19
C LYS A 75 -4.00 -4.83 12.13
N LYS A 76 -4.36 -5.86 11.37
CA LYS A 76 -5.72 -6.42 11.29
C LYS A 76 -6.26 -6.86 12.65
N ARG A 77 -5.43 -7.56 13.43
CA ARG A 77 -5.78 -7.96 14.81
C ARG A 77 -5.97 -6.77 15.75
N LYS A 78 -5.14 -5.73 15.58
CA LYS A 78 -5.23 -4.52 16.40
C LYS A 78 -6.54 -3.77 16.11
N GLU A 79 -6.88 -3.54 14.84
CA GLU A 79 -8.12 -2.86 14.49
C GLU A 79 -9.36 -3.63 14.95
N LYS A 80 -9.37 -4.98 14.83
CA LYS A 80 -10.46 -5.80 15.35
C LYS A 80 -10.65 -5.71 16.88
N ARG A 81 -9.60 -5.39 17.64
CA ARG A 81 -9.69 -5.21 19.11
C ARG A 81 -10.19 -3.82 19.49
N GLU A 82 -10.05 -2.85 18.60
CA GLU A 82 -10.39 -1.45 18.81
C GLU A 82 -11.79 -1.09 18.24
N ALA A 83 -12.37 -1.97 17.43
CA ALA A 83 -13.74 -1.90 16.89
C ALA A 83 -14.76 -2.55 17.85
#